data_AF-A0AAV6D1S0-F1
#
_entry.id   AF-A0AAV6D1S0-F1
#
_cell.length_a   1.000
_cell.length_b   1.000
_cell.length_c   1.000
_cell.angle_alpha   90.00
_cell.angle_beta   90.00
_cell.angle_gamma   90.00
#
_symmetry.space_group_name_H-M   'P 1'
#
loop_
_entity.id
_entity.type
_entity.pdbx_description
1 polymer ?
#
loop_
_entity_poly.entity_id
_entity_poly.type
_entity_poly.pdbx_seq_one_letter_code
_entity_poly.pdbx_strand_id
1 'polypeptide(L)'
;MSDKKDDRARDVAVNRRAYHDYFIDEKMEAGIMLSGTEVKSVRNGRTNLRDGFVRIDGNEAWLENVHISEYAQGNRMNHEPLRPRKLLLHRKEIASL
;
A
#
# COMPACT_ATOMS: atom_id res chain seq x y z
N MET A 1 -23.04 0.40 -28.69
CA MET A 1 -22.03 -0.62 -28.35
C MET A 1 -21.22 -0.04 -27.19
N SER A 2 -21.57 -0.42 -25.97
CA SER A 2 -20.94 0.11 -24.76
C SER A 2 -19.74 -0.77 -24.42
N ASP A 3 -18.54 -0.18 -24.41
CA ASP A 3 -17.33 -0.85 -23.97
C ASP A 3 -17.52 -1.38 -22.54
N LYS A 4 -17.49 -2.71 -22.39
CA LYS A 4 -17.30 -3.36 -21.10
C LYS A 4 -15.91 -2.97 -20.59
N LYS A 5 -15.85 -1.99 -19.68
CA LYS A 5 -14.64 -1.75 -18.89
C LYS A 5 -14.32 -3.02 -18.10
N ASP A 6 -13.14 -3.59 -18.33
CA ASP A 6 -12.63 -4.70 -17.56
C ASP A 6 -12.31 -4.21 -16.14
N ASP A 7 -13.18 -4.53 -15.17
CA ASP A 7 -13.07 -4.11 -13.76
C ASP A 7 -11.83 -4.68 -13.04
N ARG A 8 -11.01 -5.48 -13.72
CA ARG A 8 -9.91 -6.26 -13.12
C ARG A 8 -8.64 -5.47 -12.81
N ALA A 9 -8.48 -4.26 -13.35
CA ALA A 9 -7.24 -3.49 -13.23
C ALA A 9 -7.48 -2.02 -12.86
N ARG A 10 -8.39 -1.76 -11.92
CA ARG A 10 -8.56 -0.41 -11.38
C ARG A 10 -7.68 -0.21 -10.15
N ASP A 11 -6.81 0.78 -10.20
CA ASP A 11 -5.98 1.16 -9.07
C ASP A 11 -6.86 1.48 -7.86
N VAL A 12 -6.59 0.77 -6.76
CA VAL A 12 -7.37 0.91 -5.53
C VAL A 12 -7.06 2.24 -4.84
N ALA A 13 -5.80 2.66 -4.86
CA ALA A 13 -5.35 3.94 -4.34
C ALA A 13 -4.05 4.36 -5.02
N VAL A 14 -3.92 5.67 -5.26
CA VAL A 14 -2.74 6.27 -5.88
C VAL A 14 -2.38 7.53 -5.12
N ASN A 15 -1.13 7.65 -4.66
CA ASN A 15 -0.63 8.90 -4.08
C ASN A 15 -0.25 9.88 -5.21
N ARG A 16 -1.23 10.64 -5.70
CA ARG A 16 -0.99 11.65 -6.74
C ARG A 16 -0.07 12.78 -6.27
N ARG A 17 -0.07 13.06 -4.97
CA ARG A 17 0.75 14.14 -4.38
C ARG A 17 2.25 13.83 -4.50
N ALA A 18 2.64 12.56 -4.46
CA ALA A 18 4.03 12.16 -4.66
C ALA A 18 4.61 12.65 -6.00
N TYR A 19 3.80 12.65 -7.07
CA TYR A 19 4.19 13.13 -8.40
C TYR A 19 4.25 14.67 -8.51
N HIS A 20 3.64 15.39 -7.57
CA HIS A 20 3.70 16.85 -7.52
C HIS A 20 4.83 17.35 -6.63
N ASP A 21 5.03 16.68 -5.49
CA ASP A 21 5.96 17.13 -4.46
C ASP A 21 7.40 16.60 -4.69
N TYR A 22 7.57 15.51 -5.44
CA TYR A 22 8.85 14.86 -5.68
C TYR A 22 9.11 14.58 -7.16
N PHE A 23 10.39 14.56 -7.54
CA PHE A 23 10.84 13.99 -8.80
C PHE A 23 11.07 12.50 -8.63
N ILE A 24 10.46 11.67 -9.48
CA ILE A 24 10.56 10.20 -9.40
C ILE A 24 11.61 9.76 -10.41
N ASP A 25 12.72 9.22 -9.90
CA ASP A 25 13.83 8.71 -10.71
C ASP A 25 13.55 7.28 -11.20
N GLU A 26 13.23 6.38 -10.27
CA GLU A 26 12.93 4.97 -10.56
C GLU A 26 11.59 4.54 -9.95
N LYS A 27 10.95 3.55 -10.59
CA LYS A 27 9.74 2.89 -10.08
C LYS A 27 10.01 1.42 -9.88
N MET A 28 9.65 0.92 -8.70
CA MET A 28 9.80 -0.48 -8.32
C MET A 28 8.45 -1.07 -7.92
N GLU A 29 8.28 -2.37 -8.15
CA GLU A 29 7.08 -3.09 -7.75
C GLU A 29 7.36 -3.90 -6.48
N ALA A 30 6.45 -3.83 -5.51
CA ALA A 30 6.56 -4.56 -4.26
C ALA A 30 5.22 -5.22 -3.90
N GLY A 31 5.28 -6.42 -3.32
CA GLY A 31 4.14 -6.99 -2.61
C GLY A 31 3.98 -6.32 -1.25
N ILE A 32 2.75 -6.09 -0.79
CA ILE A 32 2.49 -5.60 0.58
C ILE A 32 1.88 -6.72 1.43
N MET A 33 2.41 -6.91 2.64
CA MET A 33 1.86 -7.87 3.58
C MET A 33 0.64 -7.27 4.31
N LEU A 34 -0.55 -7.69 3.90
CA LEU A 34 -1.82 -7.28 4.51
C LEU A 34 -2.48 -8.43 5.26
N SER A 35 -3.20 -8.07 6.32
CA SER A 35 -4.11 -8.98 7.02
C SER A 35 -5.45 -9.08 6.29
N GLY A 36 -6.20 -10.15 6.56
CA GLY A 36 -7.48 -10.41 5.88
C GLY A 36 -8.51 -9.28 6.02
N THR A 37 -8.55 -8.59 7.16
CA THR A 37 -9.44 -7.43 7.39
C THR A 37 -9.00 -6.21 6.60
N GLU A 38 -7.69 -5.94 6.52
CA GLU A 38 -7.15 -4.85 5.71
C GLU A 38 -7.38 -5.05 4.22
N VAL A 39 -7.27 -6.29 3.71
CA VAL A 39 -7.61 -6.58 2.30
C VAL A 39 -9.04 -6.16 1.99
N LYS A 40 -9.98 -6.34 2.92
CA LYS A 40 -11.37 -5.89 2.76
C LYS A 40 -11.48 -4.36 2.77
N SER A 41 -10.83 -3.69 3.71
CA SER A 41 -10.82 -2.22 3.78
C SER A 41 -10.21 -1.58 2.53
N VAL A 42 -9.08 -2.10 2.07
CA VAL A 42 -8.39 -1.63 0.87
C VAL A 42 -9.27 -1.81 -0.35
N ARG A 43 -9.88 -2.99 -0.55
CA ARG A 43 -10.82 -3.22 -1.66
C ARG A 43 -12.05 -2.29 -1.62
N ASN A 44 -12.44 -1.81 -0.45
CA ASN A 44 -13.50 -0.81 -0.28
C ASN A 44 -13.01 0.65 -0.48
N GLY A 45 -11.77 0.85 -0.91
CA GLY A 45 -11.17 2.17 -1.14
C GLY A 45 -10.83 2.94 0.15
N ARG A 46 -10.82 2.27 1.31
CA ARG A 46 -10.56 2.92 2.62
C ARG A 46 -9.07 2.91 2.97
N THR A 47 -8.26 3.55 2.13
CA THR A 47 -6.81 3.68 2.35
C THR A 47 -6.32 5.07 1.95
N ASN A 48 -5.36 5.60 2.70
CA ASN A 48 -4.70 6.87 2.42
C ASN A 48 -3.18 6.69 2.46
N LEU A 49 -2.54 6.99 1.32
CA LEU A 49 -1.10 6.84 1.09
C LEU A 49 -0.33 8.17 1.16
N ARG A 50 -0.98 9.31 1.44
CA ARG A 50 -0.39 10.64 1.24
C ARG A 50 0.89 10.90 2.01
N ASP A 51 0.92 10.51 3.28
CA ASP A 51 2.04 10.77 4.19
C ASP A 51 2.91 9.53 4.44
N GLY A 52 2.63 8.45 3.69
CA GLY A 52 3.30 7.18 3.83
C GLY A 52 4.70 7.20 3.21
N PHE A 53 5.65 6.56 3.89
CA PHE A 53 7.02 6.41 3.42
C PHE A 53 7.52 4.98 3.66
N VAL A 54 8.61 4.61 2.98
CA VAL A 54 9.27 3.32 3.16
C VAL A 54 10.50 3.51 4.00
N ARG A 55 10.61 2.77 5.11
CA ARG A 55 11.81 2.67 5.93
C ARG A 55 12.49 1.34 5.65
N ILE A 56 13.78 1.38 5.36
CA ILE A 56 14.62 0.18 5.26
C ILE A 56 15.25 -0.08 6.63
N ASP A 57 15.06 -1.28 7.15
CA ASP A 57 15.64 -1.74 8.41
C ASP A 57 16.41 -3.04 8.16
N GLY A 58 17.74 -2.92 8.06
CA GLY A 58 18.62 -4.01 7.64
C GLY A 58 18.30 -4.53 6.24
N ASN A 59 17.71 -5.72 6.15
CA ASN A 59 17.35 -6.40 4.90
C ASN A 59 15.83 -6.41 4.63
N GLU A 60 15.07 -5.58 5.33
CA GLU A 60 13.62 -5.54 5.23
C GLU A 60 13.13 -4.13 4.93
N ALA A 61 12.11 -4.03 4.08
CA ALA A 61 11.44 -2.78 3.76
C ALA A 61 10.09 -2.71 4.48
N TRP A 62 9.83 -1.59 5.13
CA TRP A 62 8.63 -1.34 5.93
C TRP A 62 7.91 -0.11 5.42
N LEU A 63 6.63 -0.27 5.08
CA LEU A 63 5.73 0.82 4.76
C LEU A 63 5.14 1.39 6.06
N GLU A 64 5.46 2.65 6.33
CA GLU A 64 5.06 3.36 7.55
C GLU A 64 4.17 4.55 7.22
N ASN A 65 3.44 5.01 8.23
CA ASN A 65 2.56 6.18 8.15
C ASN A 65 1.48 6.11 7.04
N VAL A 66 1.10 4.89 6.65
CA VAL A 66 -0.03 4.63 5.75
C VAL A 66 -1.26 4.28 6.58
N HIS A 67 -2.33 5.05 6.38
CA HIS A 67 -3.60 4.82 7.06
C HIS A 67 -4.46 3.87 6.23
N ILE A 68 -4.76 2.69 6.78
CA ILE A 68 -5.81 1.80 6.26
C ILE A 68 -6.92 1.74 7.31
N SER A 69 -8.11 2.22 6.98
CA SER A 69 -9.19 2.27 7.96
C SER A 69 -9.64 0.86 8.32
N GLU A 70 -10.09 0.67 9.56
CA GLU A 70 -10.60 -0.62 10.01
C GLU A 70 -11.80 -1.09 9.20
N TYR A 71 -11.94 -2.42 9.12
CA TYR A 71 -13.08 -3.02 8.47
C TYR A 71 -14.25 -3.06 9.46
N ALA A 72 -15.33 -2.32 9.18
CA ALA A 72 -16.46 -2.18 10.09
C ALA A 72 -17.15 -3.50 10.47
N GLN A 73 -17.00 -4.55 9.64
CA GLN A 73 -17.55 -5.89 9.91
C GLN A 73 -16.51 -6.84 10.56
N GLY A 74 -15.28 -6.36 10.82
CA GLY A 74 -14.27 -7.06 11.61
C GLY A 74 -14.40 -6.64 13.07
N ASN A 75 -14.91 -7.51 13.94
CA ASN A 75 -15.24 -7.11 15.31
C ASN A 75 -14.05 -7.29 16.29
N ARG A 76 -13.27 -8.37 16.15
CA ARG A 76 -12.17 -8.74 17.08
C ARG A 76 -10.78 -8.80 16.45
N MET A 77 -10.70 -8.78 15.13
CA MET A 77 -9.48 -8.98 14.33
C MET A 77 -9.10 -7.70 13.56
N ASN A 78 -9.54 -6.54 14.05
CA ASN A 78 -9.06 -5.27 13.51
C ASN A 78 -7.64 -5.01 14.01
N HIS A 79 -6.87 -4.38 13.14
CA HIS A 79 -5.49 -4.01 13.40
C HIS A 79 -5.39 -2.50 13.42
N GLU A 80 -4.37 -1.98 14.10
CA GLU A 80 -4.13 -0.54 14.14
C GLU A 80 -4.01 0.04 12.72
N PRO A 81 -4.78 1.10 12.37
CA PRO A 81 -4.80 1.67 11.03
C PRO A 81 -3.43 2.07 10.48
N LEU A 82 -2.54 2.55 11.37
CA LEU A 82 -1.22 3.08 11.07
C LEU A 82 -0.09 2.06 11.30
N ARG A 83 -0.40 0.77 11.50
CA ARG A 83 0.64 -0.24 11.75
C ARG A 83 1.66 -0.25 10.60
N PRO A 84 2.95 -0.46 10.90
CA PRO A 84 3.96 -0.69 9.87
C PRO A 84 3.66 -2.00 9.13
N ARG A 85 3.78 -1.97 7.80
CA ARG A 85 3.48 -3.11 6.93
C ARG A 85 4.71 -3.50 6.14
N LYS A 86 5.11 -4.77 6.23
CA LYS A 86 6.27 -5.27 5.50
C LYS A 86 6.02 -5.27 4.00
N LEU A 87 7.01 -4.79 3.25
CA LEU A 87 7.07 -4.88 1.81
C LEU A 87 7.90 -6.10 1.40
N LEU A 88 7.40 -6.82 0.40
CA LEU A 88 7.99 -8.01 -0.19
C LEU A 88 8.70 -7.56 -1.47
N LEU A 89 10.01 -7.37 -1.35
CA LEU A 89 10.93 -6.98 -2.40
C LEU A 89 12.03 -8.02 -2.53
N HIS A 90 12.72 -8.07 -3.67
CA HIS A 90 13.89 -8.92 -3.81
C HIS A 90 15.05 -8.37 -2.98
N ARG A 91 15.89 -9.26 -2.44
CA ARG A 91 17.07 -8.85 -1.65
C ARG A 91 18.02 -7.93 -2.43
N LYS A 92 18.14 -8.12 -3.74
CA LYS A 92 18.99 -7.29 -4.60
C LYS A 92 18.43 -5.87 -4.74
N GLU A 93 17.11 -5.75 -4.84
CA GLU A 93 16.38 -4.47 -4.90
C GLU A 93 16.51 -3.68 -3.59
N ILE A 94 16.39 -4.35 -2.44
CA ILE A 94 16.60 -3.70 -1.14
C ILE A 94 18.05 -3.21 -0.98
N ALA A 95 19.02 -3.96 -1.52
CA ALA A 95 20.43 -3.59 -1.44
C ALA A 95 20.85 -2.45 -2.38
N SER A 96 20.03 -2.14 -3.40
CA SER A 96 20.27 -1.02 -4.32
C SER A 96 19.61 0.29 -3.87
N LEU A 97 18.78 0.25 -2.82
CA LEU A 97 18.14 1.41 -2.18
C LEU A 97 19.04 2.01 -1.08
#